data_AF-A0A8S3R6I9-F1
#
_entry.id   AF-A0A8S3R6I9-F1
#
_cell.length_a   1.000
_cell.length_b   1.000
_cell.length_c   1.000
_cell.angle_alpha   90.00
_cell.angle_beta   90.00
_cell.angle_gamma   90.00
#
_symmetry.space_group_name_H-M   'P 1'
#
loop_
_entity.id
_entity.type
_entity.pdbx_description
1 polymer ?
#
loop_
_entity_poly.entity_id
_entity_poly.type
_entity_poly.pdbx_seq_one_letter_code
_entity_poly.pdbx_strand_id
1 'polypeptide(L)'
;MLCYKLKFANAGLSKQGNLQVPIFLEYDGSILDGNSSLEVYDCKDFGDESCGYCKYKKTQGYKCDWCGSCKYSKQETCSSSKKKCSVSISKLEPSSGPIFGGTLVSLEGKNVGNQGDDITVTISGAECTNVTVVKSSKKISCITGNATGRSIGIKVTVNGETYTAANIKYTYVGQHEIFGFSPNRSIIAGGKKIRISGNNLIFPGSDYEIYYCNDSNSCLQCRLSKKYVKNQYMMCRMERSSSILTLKYLKIIIDKNTVRFLLFLKVEDQR
;
A
#
# COMPACT_ATOMS: atom_id res chain seq x y z
N MET A 1 -44.40 -33.80 5.81
CA MET A 1 -43.81 -32.45 5.85
C MET A 1 -43.54 -32.00 4.42
N LEU A 2 -44.35 -31.08 3.88
CA LEU A 2 -44.18 -30.53 2.54
C LEU A 2 -43.35 -29.25 2.67
N CYS A 3 -42.03 -29.33 2.40
CA CYS A 3 -41.22 -28.14 2.21
C CYS A 3 -41.43 -27.65 0.77
N TYR A 4 -42.19 -26.56 0.61
CA TYR A 4 -42.32 -25.89 -0.67
C TYR A 4 -41.02 -25.15 -1.01
N LYS A 5 -40.72 -25.04 -2.29
CA LYS A 5 -39.57 -24.27 -2.76
C LYS A 5 -39.83 -22.79 -2.57
N LEU A 6 -39.34 -22.22 -1.48
CA LEU A 6 -39.41 -20.78 -1.21
C LEU A 6 -38.37 -20.03 -2.07
N LYS A 7 -38.80 -18.93 -2.67
CA LYS A 7 -37.92 -17.96 -3.31
C LYS A 7 -37.96 -16.68 -2.48
N PHE A 8 -36.81 -16.25 -2.01
CA PHE A 8 -36.65 -14.98 -1.31
C PHE A 8 -36.19 -13.93 -2.31
N ALA A 9 -36.82 -12.77 -2.32
CA ALA A 9 -36.35 -11.59 -3.01
C ALA A 9 -36.30 -10.47 -1.97
N ASN A 10 -35.14 -9.84 -1.80
CA ASN A 10 -35.00 -8.71 -0.89
C ASN A 10 -34.56 -7.48 -1.69
N ALA A 11 -35.19 -6.33 -1.43
CA ALA A 11 -34.95 -5.08 -2.15
C ALA A 11 -33.70 -4.31 -1.66
N GLY A 12 -32.92 -4.90 -0.76
CA GLY A 12 -31.71 -4.26 -0.22
C GLY A 12 -30.83 -5.25 0.51
N LEU A 13 -30.12 -6.10 -0.24
CA LEU A 13 -29.00 -6.84 0.34
C LEU A 13 -27.91 -5.86 0.80
N SER A 14 -27.19 -6.24 1.86
CA SER A 14 -26.10 -5.44 2.40
C SER A 14 -25.02 -5.17 1.33
N LYS A 15 -24.13 -4.19 1.55
CA LYS A 15 -22.96 -3.94 0.67
C LYS A 15 -22.06 -5.17 0.45
N GLN A 16 -22.27 -6.26 1.20
CA GLN A 16 -21.52 -7.52 1.11
C GLN A 16 -22.21 -8.57 0.23
N GLY A 17 -23.43 -8.31 -0.28
CA GLY A 17 -24.17 -9.18 -1.20
C GLY A 17 -24.87 -10.37 -0.55
N ASN A 18 -24.82 -10.45 0.78
CA ASN A 18 -25.43 -11.49 1.59
C ASN A 18 -26.10 -10.90 2.84
N LEU A 19 -27.07 -11.64 3.40
CA LEU A 19 -27.83 -11.31 4.59
C LEU A 19 -28.12 -12.58 5.39
N GLN A 20 -27.85 -12.53 6.70
CA GLN A 20 -28.31 -13.56 7.62
C GLN A 20 -29.74 -13.26 8.04
N VAL A 21 -30.64 -14.24 7.85
CA VAL A 21 -32.06 -14.14 8.14
C VAL A 21 -32.40 -15.20 9.19
N PRO A 22 -32.91 -14.83 10.38
CA PRO A 22 -33.36 -15.81 11.37
C PRO A 22 -34.55 -16.59 10.82
N ILE A 23 -34.60 -17.88 11.12
CA ILE A 23 -35.74 -18.75 10.80
C ILE A 23 -36.27 -19.40 12.06
N PHE A 24 -37.60 -19.54 12.10
CA PHE A 24 -38.31 -20.14 13.22
C PHE A 24 -39.04 -21.39 12.72
N LEU A 25 -38.85 -22.50 13.41
CA LEU A 25 -39.68 -23.70 13.24
C LEU A 25 -40.82 -23.61 14.25
N GLU A 26 -42.05 -23.55 13.77
CA GLU A 26 -43.25 -23.44 14.60
C GLU A 26 -44.14 -24.66 14.41
N TYR A 27 -44.74 -25.15 15.50
CA TYR A 27 -45.76 -26.19 15.50
C TYR A 27 -46.82 -25.86 16.54
N ASP A 28 -48.08 -25.84 16.11
CA ASP A 28 -49.25 -25.58 16.97
C ASP A 28 -49.11 -24.30 17.84
N GLY A 29 -48.67 -23.20 17.23
CA GLY A 29 -48.49 -21.91 17.91
C GLY A 29 -47.24 -21.82 18.80
N SER A 30 -46.44 -22.89 18.90
CA SER A 30 -45.21 -22.93 19.70
C SER A 30 -43.97 -22.94 18.82
N ILE A 31 -42.98 -22.10 19.14
CA ILE A 31 -41.67 -22.12 18.47
C ILE A 31 -40.87 -23.31 19.00
N LEU A 32 -40.58 -24.25 18.11
CA LEU A 32 -39.74 -25.43 18.37
C LEU A 32 -38.25 -25.14 18.18
N ASP A 33 -37.89 -24.27 17.24
CA ASP A 33 -36.52 -23.78 17.03
C ASP A 33 -36.56 -22.30 16.64
N GLY A 34 -35.83 -21.45 17.36
CA GLY A 34 -35.66 -20.03 17.06
C GLY A 34 -34.21 -19.57 17.00
N ASN A 35 -33.25 -20.50 17.00
CA ASN A 35 -31.81 -20.20 16.95
C ASN A 35 -31.20 -20.46 15.57
N SER A 36 -31.97 -21.01 14.65
CA SER A 36 -31.53 -21.23 13.28
C SER A 36 -31.55 -19.94 12.45
N SER A 37 -30.59 -19.83 11.51
CA SER A 37 -30.55 -18.74 10.53
C SER A 37 -30.18 -19.26 9.15
N LEU A 38 -30.66 -18.58 8.13
CA LEU A 38 -30.34 -18.81 6.73
C LEU A 38 -29.56 -17.63 6.17
N GLU A 39 -28.54 -17.93 5.38
CA GLU A 39 -27.86 -16.92 4.59
C GLU A 39 -28.52 -16.79 3.21
N VAL A 40 -29.06 -15.60 2.93
CA VAL A 40 -29.62 -15.24 1.62
C VAL A 40 -28.62 -14.35 0.90
N TYR A 41 -28.33 -14.65 -0.37
CA TYR A 41 -27.38 -13.88 -1.19
C TYR A 41 -27.87 -13.77 -2.64
N ASP A 42 -27.46 -12.68 -3.29
CA ASP A 42 -27.57 -12.53 -4.75
C ASP A 42 -26.15 -12.45 -5.32
N CYS A 43 -25.87 -13.30 -6.31
CA CYS A 43 -24.58 -13.30 -6.99
C CYS A 43 -24.27 -11.95 -7.65
N LYS A 44 -25.30 -11.19 -8.07
CA LYS A 44 -25.14 -9.85 -8.64
C LYS A 44 -24.65 -8.84 -7.62
N ASP A 45 -25.08 -8.97 -6.37
CA ASP A 45 -24.77 -7.97 -5.32
C ASP A 45 -23.40 -8.20 -4.66
N PHE A 46 -22.63 -9.20 -5.10
CA PHE A 46 -21.29 -9.42 -4.58
C PHE A 46 -20.29 -8.35 -5.05
N GLY A 47 -20.06 -7.36 -4.17
CA GLY A 47 -18.78 -6.66 -3.96
C GLY A 47 -18.18 -5.92 -5.16
N ASP A 48 -19.02 -5.33 -6.01
CA ASP A 48 -18.71 -4.60 -7.26
C ASP A 48 -18.70 -5.45 -8.55
N GLU A 49 -19.32 -6.63 -8.56
CA GLU A 49 -19.46 -7.50 -9.74
C GLU A 49 -18.11 -7.75 -10.46
N SER A 50 -16.99 -7.83 -9.74
CA SER A 50 -15.71 -8.14 -10.36
C SER A 50 -15.58 -9.65 -10.59
N CYS A 51 -15.03 -10.01 -11.73
CA CYS A 51 -14.75 -11.41 -12.08
C CYS A 51 -13.98 -12.15 -10.99
N GLY A 52 -12.93 -11.52 -10.46
CA GLY A 52 -12.07 -12.10 -9.42
C GLY A 52 -12.82 -12.29 -8.10
N TYR A 53 -13.68 -11.36 -7.71
CA TYR A 53 -14.45 -11.48 -6.46
C TYR A 53 -15.57 -12.51 -6.58
N CYS A 54 -16.24 -12.56 -7.72
CA CYS A 54 -17.25 -13.60 -8.01
C CYS A 54 -16.65 -15.00 -7.92
N LYS A 55 -15.48 -15.21 -8.54
CA LYS A 55 -14.73 -16.47 -8.44
C LYS A 55 -14.28 -16.77 -7.01
N TYR A 56 -13.84 -15.76 -6.26
CA TYR A 56 -13.51 -15.93 -4.85
C TYR A 56 -14.71 -16.37 -4.01
N LYS A 57 -15.91 -15.82 -4.23
CA LYS A 57 -17.12 -16.28 -3.56
C LYS A 57 -17.44 -17.75 -3.87
N LYS A 58 -17.18 -18.21 -5.09
CA LYS A 58 -17.29 -19.64 -5.42
C LYS A 58 -16.41 -20.52 -4.55
N THR A 59 -15.16 -20.10 -4.26
CA THR A 59 -14.25 -20.85 -3.37
C THR A 59 -14.70 -20.84 -1.91
N GLN A 60 -15.51 -19.85 -1.51
CA GLN A 60 -16.14 -19.78 -0.19
C GLN A 60 -17.46 -20.59 -0.09
N GLY A 61 -17.81 -21.38 -1.12
CA GLY A 61 -18.99 -22.26 -1.10
C GLY A 61 -20.27 -21.62 -1.65
N TYR A 62 -20.25 -20.35 -2.02
CA TYR A 62 -21.38 -19.73 -2.72
C TYR A 62 -21.52 -20.34 -4.11
N LYS A 63 -22.76 -20.53 -4.56
CA LYS A 63 -23.04 -21.12 -5.88
C LYS A 63 -23.03 -20.07 -6.98
N CYS A 64 -22.09 -19.12 -6.92
CA CYS A 64 -21.92 -18.07 -7.91
C CYS A 64 -20.76 -18.39 -8.84
N ASP A 65 -20.89 -18.03 -10.12
CA ASP A 65 -19.83 -18.17 -11.11
C ASP A 65 -19.82 -16.98 -12.07
N TRP A 66 -18.66 -16.72 -12.67
CA TRP A 66 -18.46 -15.61 -13.59
C TRP A 66 -18.68 -16.02 -15.04
N CYS A 67 -19.57 -15.31 -15.72
CA CYS A 67 -19.78 -15.42 -17.16
C CYS A 67 -20.02 -14.06 -17.81
N GLY A 68 -19.05 -13.16 -17.74
CA GLY A 68 -19.19 -11.74 -18.10
C GLY A 68 -20.01 -10.91 -17.10
N SER A 69 -20.70 -11.58 -16.18
CA SER A 69 -21.39 -11.06 -14.99
C SER A 69 -21.41 -12.16 -13.94
N CYS A 70 -21.56 -11.80 -12.66
CA CYS A 70 -21.63 -12.79 -11.58
C CYS A 70 -23.06 -13.34 -11.45
N LYS A 71 -23.22 -14.66 -11.66
CA LYS A 71 -24.54 -15.30 -11.71
C LYS A 71 -24.53 -16.63 -10.97
N TYR A 72 -25.72 -17.14 -10.65
CA TYR A 72 -25.87 -18.44 -10.02
C TYR A 72 -25.46 -19.58 -10.99
N SER A 73 -24.58 -20.46 -10.53
CA SER A 73 -23.83 -21.45 -11.32
C SER A 73 -24.67 -22.57 -11.95
N LYS A 74 -25.99 -22.68 -11.66
CA LYS A 74 -26.85 -23.69 -12.31
C LYS A 74 -27.25 -23.33 -13.75
N GLN A 75 -26.91 -22.14 -14.26
CA GLN A 75 -27.31 -21.70 -15.61
C GLN A 75 -26.15 -21.75 -16.62
N GLU A 76 -26.31 -22.68 -17.57
CA GLU A 76 -25.92 -22.63 -18.99
C GLU A 76 -24.43 -22.47 -19.38
N THR A 77 -24.15 -23.01 -20.56
CA THR A 77 -22.86 -23.08 -21.24
C THR A 77 -22.18 -21.71 -21.34
N CYS A 78 -21.32 -21.40 -20.38
CA CYS A 78 -20.50 -20.19 -20.46
C CYS A 78 -19.29 -20.39 -21.37
N SER A 79 -19.19 -19.59 -22.42
CA SER A 79 -18.03 -19.54 -23.32
C SER A 79 -16.74 -19.24 -22.53
N SER A 80 -15.64 -19.91 -22.89
CA SER A 80 -14.33 -19.76 -22.24
C SER A 80 -13.85 -18.30 -22.16
N SER A 81 -14.09 -17.51 -23.20
CA SER A 81 -13.74 -16.08 -23.26
C SER A 81 -14.41 -15.25 -22.16
N LYS A 82 -15.66 -15.55 -21.80
CA LYS A 82 -16.42 -14.83 -20.77
C LYS A 82 -16.01 -15.20 -19.34
N LYS A 83 -15.30 -16.33 -19.15
CA LYS A 83 -14.82 -16.79 -17.85
C LYS A 83 -13.52 -16.10 -17.42
N LYS A 84 -12.78 -15.48 -18.33
CA LYS A 84 -11.48 -14.87 -18.02
C LYS A 84 -11.64 -13.57 -17.26
N CYS A 85 -10.80 -13.36 -16.24
CA CYS A 85 -10.75 -12.11 -15.48
C CYS A 85 -9.60 -11.26 -16.00
N SER A 86 -9.87 -10.08 -16.53
CA SER A 86 -8.80 -9.14 -16.89
C SER A 86 -8.38 -8.32 -15.66
N VAL A 87 -7.09 -8.31 -15.34
CA VAL A 87 -6.54 -7.47 -14.27
C VAL A 87 -6.33 -6.06 -14.80
N SER A 88 -6.73 -5.06 -14.01
CA SER A 88 -6.38 -3.66 -14.27
C SER A 88 -5.93 -2.98 -13.00
N ILE A 89 -4.86 -2.19 -13.09
CA ILE A 89 -4.34 -1.39 -11.98
C ILE A 89 -4.73 0.07 -12.22
N SER A 90 -5.35 0.68 -11.22
CA SER A 90 -5.79 2.07 -11.26
C SER A 90 -4.95 2.99 -10.37
N LYS A 91 -4.26 2.45 -9.36
CA LYS A 91 -3.47 3.25 -8.43
C LYS A 91 -2.27 2.47 -7.92
N LEU A 92 -1.16 3.18 -7.69
CA LEU A 92 -0.01 2.67 -6.95
C LEU A 92 0.49 3.76 -5.99
N GLU A 93 0.67 3.42 -4.71
CA GLU A 93 1.17 4.34 -3.69
C GLU A 93 2.17 3.67 -2.73
N PRO A 94 3.29 4.34 -2.37
CA PRO A 94 3.77 5.61 -2.94
C PRO A 94 4.23 5.45 -4.40
N SER A 95 4.22 6.53 -5.19
CA SER A 95 4.58 6.51 -6.62
C SER A 95 6.09 6.46 -6.90
N SER A 96 6.91 6.23 -5.88
CA SER A 96 8.38 6.29 -5.96
C SER A 96 9.04 5.75 -4.70
N GLY A 97 10.31 5.37 -4.83
CA GLY A 97 11.15 4.94 -3.71
C GLY A 97 12.59 4.67 -4.15
N PRO A 98 13.48 4.29 -3.24
CA PRO A 98 14.90 4.04 -3.51
C PRO A 98 15.16 2.94 -4.55
N ILE A 99 16.21 3.13 -5.37
CA ILE A 99 16.66 2.20 -6.41
C ILE A 99 16.98 0.80 -5.87
N PHE A 100 17.42 0.68 -4.62
CA PHE A 100 17.71 -0.59 -3.96
C PHE A 100 16.45 -1.33 -3.46
N GLY A 101 15.25 -0.75 -3.60
CA GLY A 101 13.99 -1.34 -3.15
C GLY A 101 13.72 -1.15 -1.66
N GLY A 102 12.83 -1.97 -1.10
CA GLY A 102 12.43 -1.94 0.31
C GLY A 102 11.20 -1.08 0.62
N THR A 103 10.58 -0.47 -0.39
CA THR A 103 9.38 0.35 -0.21
C THR A 103 8.14 -0.53 -0.17
N LEU A 104 7.35 -0.46 0.90
CA LEU A 104 6.01 -1.04 0.93
C LEU A 104 5.10 -0.22 0.01
N VAL A 105 4.72 -0.80 -1.11
CA VAL A 105 3.78 -0.21 -2.06
C VAL A 105 2.44 -0.92 -2.00
N SER A 106 1.38 -0.18 -2.24
CA SER A 106 0.04 -0.71 -2.45
C SER A 106 -0.43 -0.49 -3.87
N LEU A 107 -0.98 -1.54 -4.48
CA LEU A 107 -1.59 -1.50 -5.79
C LEU A 107 -3.10 -1.69 -5.64
N GLU A 108 -3.87 -0.74 -6.17
CA GLU A 108 -5.33 -0.81 -6.23
C GLU A 108 -5.80 -0.99 -7.67
N GLY A 109 -6.86 -1.77 -7.85
CA GLY A 109 -7.34 -2.11 -9.18
C GLY A 109 -8.57 -3.02 -9.18
N LYS A 110 -8.79 -3.70 -10.30
CA LYS A 110 -9.81 -4.74 -10.46
C LYS A 110 -9.12 -6.08 -10.75
N ASN A 111 -9.63 -7.14 -10.14
CA ASN A 111 -9.18 -8.51 -10.31
C ASN A 111 -7.70 -8.75 -9.94
N VAL A 112 -7.12 -7.91 -9.07
CA VAL A 112 -5.69 -7.96 -8.70
C VAL A 112 -5.27 -9.17 -7.84
N GLY A 113 -6.13 -10.18 -7.72
CA GLY A 113 -5.95 -11.37 -6.91
C GLY A 113 -6.78 -11.41 -5.63
N ASN A 114 -6.97 -12.61 -5.09
CA ASN A 114 -7.70 -12.93 -3.87
C ASN A 114 -6.81 -13.76 -2.93
N GLN A 115 -7.28 -13.93 -1.69
CA GLN A 115 -6.60 -14.80 -0.73
C GLN A 115 -6.47 -16.22 -1.30
N GLY A 116 -5.24 -16.75 -1.30
CA GLY A 116 -4.91 -18.07 -1.85
C GLY A 116 -4.57 -18.10 -3.34
N ASP A 117 -4.71 -16.99 -4.07
CA ASP A 117 -4.20 -16.89 -5.45
C ASP A 117 -2.66 -16.83 -5.46
N ASP A 118 -2.05 -17.38 -6.50
CA ASP A 118 -0.62 -17.17 -6.79
C ASP A 118 -0.44 -15.80 -7.48
N ILE A 119 0.21 -14.86 -6.80
CA ILE A 119 0.33 -13.47 -7.23
C ILE A 119 1.80 -13.06 -7.24
N THR A 120 2.29 -12.62 -8.40
CA THR A 120 3.60 -11.98 -8.54
C THR A 120 3.44 -10.57 -9.07
N VAL A 121 4.28 -9.66 -8.57
CA VAL A 121 4.28 -8.25 -8.99
C VAL A 121 5.69 -7.89 -9.41
N THR A 122 5.82 -7.22 -10.55
CA THR A 122 7.09 -6.67 -11.03
C THR A 122 6.91 -5.18 -11.29
N ILE A 123 7.77 -4.36 -10.71
CA ILE A 123 7.73 -2.90 -10.88
C ILE A 123 9.01 -2.49 -11.58
N SER A 124 8.89 -1.97 -12.80
CA SER A 124 10.01 -1.50 -13.61
C SER A 124 11.12 -2.56 -13.78
N GLY A 125 10.70 -3.82 -13.92
CA GLY A 125 11.59 -4.97 -14.08
C GLY A 125 12.15 -5.57 -12.79
N ALA A 126 11.92 -4.95 -11.63
CA ALA A 126 12.28 -5.49 -10.32
C ALA A 126 11.11 -6.27 -9.71
N GLU A 127 11.36 -7.50 -9.28
CA GLU A 127 10.35 -8.33 -8.61
C GLU A 127 10.04 -7.80 -7.20
N CYS A 128 8.76 -7.72 -6.89
CA CYS A 128 8.26 -7.34 -5.58
C CYS A 128 8.25 -8.57 -4.65
N THR A 129 8.60 -8.37 -3.38
CA THR A 129 8.56 -9.41 -2.35
C THR A 129 7.38 -9.21 -1.41
N ASN A 130 7.03 -10.24 -0.63
CA ASN A 130 5.99 -10.19 0.40
C ASN A 130 4.64 -9.67 -0.14
N VAL A 131 4.22 -10.23 -1.27
CA VAL A 131 2.94 -9.88 -1.91
C VAL A 131 1.80 -10.37 -1.02
N THR A 132 0.91 -9.46 -0.64
CA THR A 132 -0.21 -9.73 0.27
C THR A 132 -1.50 -9.14 -0.28
N VAL A 133 -2.60 -9.86 -0.11
CA VAL A 133 -3.94 -9.39 -0.50
C VAL A 133 -4.54 -8.60 0.64
N VAL A 134 -4.66 -7.28 0.45
CA VAL A 134 -5.26 -6.36 1.45
C VAL A 134 -6.79 -6.37 1.33
N LYS A 135 -7.31 -6.41 0.10
CA LYS A 135 -8.75 -6.52 -0.18
C LYS A 135 -8.95 -7.38 -1.43
N SER A 136 -9.63 -8.51 -1.27
CA SER A 136 -9.89 -9.46 -2.36
C SER A 136 -10.37 -8.77 -3.63
N SER A 137 -9.73 -9.09 -4.75
CA SER A 137 -9.97 -8.55 -6.10
C SER A 137 -9.67 -7.05 -6.28
N LYS A 138 -9.30 -6.32 -5.23
CA LYS A 138 -9.27 -4.85 -5.24
C LYS A 138 -7.93 -4.22 -4.86
N LYS A 139 -7.23 -4.79 -3.89
CA LYS A 139 -6.03 -4.19 -3.33
C LYS A 139 -5.03 -5.25 -2.90
N ILE A 140 -3.80 -5.09 -3.34
CA ILE A 140 -2.64 -5.86 -2.90
C ILE A 140 -1.56 -4.91 -2.39
N SER A 141 -0.63 -5.43 -1.60
CA SER A 141 0.60 -4.75 -1.21
C SER A 141 1.82 -5.63 -1.44
N CYS A 142 2.97 -5.02 -1.72
CA CYS A 142 4.24 -5.70 -1.85
C CYS A 142 5.41 -4.78 -1.47
N ILE A 143 6.58 -5.35 -1.25
CA ILE A 143 7.81 -4.63 -0.98
C ILE A 143 8.64 -4.60 -2.26
N THR A 144 8.97 -3.40 -2.75
CA THR A 144 9.73 -3.23 -3.99
C THR A 144 11.10 -3.90 -3.94
N GLY A 145 11.51 -4.55 -5.04
CA GLY A 145 12.85 -5.09 -5.21
C GLY A 145 13.86 -4.04 -5.70
N ASN A 146 15.12 -4.48 -5.79
CA ASN A 146 16.21 -3.69 -6.34
C ASN A 146 16.06 -3.54 -7.87
N ALA A 147 16.11 -2.30 -8.35
CA ALA A 147 15.91 -1.96 -9.75
C ALA A 147 17.19 -1.44 -10.42
N THR A 148 17.28 -1.66 -11.73
CA THR A 148 18.42 -1.18 -12.54
C THR A 148 18.23 0.23 -13.10
N GLY A 149 17.16 0.93 -12.69
CA GLY A 149 16.86 2.31 -13.11
C GLY A 149 16.07 2.45 -14.42
N ARG A 150 15.71 1.34 -15.10
CA ARG A 150 14.85 1.37 -16.30
C ARG A 150 13.37 1.37 -15.91
N SER A 151 12.57 2.30 -16.46
CA SER A 151 11.12 2.32 -16.27
C SER A 151 10.41 1.39 -17.26
N ILE A 152 10.26 0.11 -16.89
CA ILE A 152 9.63 -0.93 -17.74
C ILE A 152 8.11 -1.06 -17.49
N GLY A 153 7.55 -0.26 -16.58
CA GLY A 153 6.13 -0.31 -16.20
C GLY A 153 5.85 -1.37 -15.14
N ILE A 154 4.58 -1.50 -14.73
CA ILE A 154 4.16 -2.41 -13.67
C ILE A 154 3.49 -3.63 -14.30
N LYS A 155 3.89 -4.83 -13.87
CA LYS A 155 3.29 -6.10 -14.26
C LYS A 155 2.74 -6.80 -13.04
N VAL A 156 1.54 -7.35 -13.16
CA VAL A 156 0.89 -8.19 -12.14
C VAL A 156 0.53 -9.51 -12.80
N THR A 157 1.02 -10.61 -12.24
CA THR A 157 0.66 -11.96 -12.66
C THR A 157 -0.26 -12.55 -11.62
N VAL A 158 -1.40 -13.10 -12.04
CA VAL A 158 -2.34 -13.80 -11.16
C VAL A 158 -2.60 -15.18 -11.76
N ASN A 159 -2.29 -16.24 -11.00
CA ASN A 159 -2.47 -17.63 -11.41
C ASN A 159 -1.88 -17.94 -12.82
N GLY A 160 -0.67 -17.43 -13.07
CA GLY A 160 0.06 -17.61 -14.33
C GLY A 160 -0.29 -16.66 -15.47
N GLU A 161 -1.30 -15.77 -15.31
CA GLU A 161 -1.65 -14.77 -16.34
C GLU A 161 -1.08 -13.39 -16.01
N THR A 162 -0.25 -12.84 -16.90
CA THR A 162 0.42 -11.54 -16.71
C THR A 162 -0.35 -10.38 -17.36
N TYR A 163 -0.48 -9.28 -16.62
CA TYR A 163 -1.12 -8.05 -17.04
C TYR A 163 -0.21 -6.85 -16.79
N THR A 164 -0.16 -5.91 -17.75
CA THR A 164 0.69 -4.71 -17.67
C THR A 164 -0.15 -3.47 -17.44
N ALA A 165 0.24 -2.64 -16.47
CA ALA A 165 -0.36 -1.33 -16.22
C ALA A 165 0.45 -0.24 -16.92
N ALA A 166 0.02 0.17 -18.12
CA ALA A 166 0.75 1.14 -18.95
C ALA A 166 0.72 2.58 -18.41
N ASN A 167 -0.36 2.96 -17.72
CA ASN A 167 -0.61 4.35 -17.31
C ASN A 167 -0.19 4.67 -15.86
N ILE A 168 0.32 3.68 -15.13
CA ILE A 168 0.77 3.85 -13.75
C ILE A 168 2.29 3.82 -13.74
N LYS A 169 2.90 4.84 -13.14
CA LYS A 169 4.36 4.99 -13.08
C LYS A 169 4.84 4.87 -11.64
N TYR A 170 5.96 4.17 -11.49
CA TYR A 170 6.73 4.15 -10.26
C TYR A 170 8.15 4.62 -10.55
N THR A 171 8.61 5.61 -9.79
CA THR A 171 9.94 6.21 -10.00
C THR A 171 10.93 5.66 -8.98
N TYR A 172 11.91 4.90 -9.46
CA TYR A 172 13.07 4.55 -8.67
C TYR A 172 14.02 5.75 -8.60
N VAL A 173 14.30 6.20 -7.37
CA VAL A 173 15.17 7.33 -7.07
C VAL A 173 16.52 6.79 -6.64
N GLY A 174 17.61 7.38 -7.16
CA GLY A 174 18.97 6.94 -6.85
C GLY A 174 19.33 7.08 -5.36
N GLN A 175 20.53 6.64 -4.99
CA GLN A 175 21.05 6.79 -3.63
C GLN A 175 21.11 8.28 -3.24
N HIS A 176 20.87 8.57 -1.95
CA HIS A 176 21.07 9.92 -1.42
C HIS A 176 22.52 10.33 -1.50
N GLU A 177 22.75 11.49 -2.10
CA GLU A 177 24.06 12.14 -2.10
C GLU A 177 23.91 13.45 -1.36
N ILE A 178 24.71 13.67 -0.32
CA ILE A 178 24.76 14.96 0.37
C ILE A 178 26.14 15.53 0.13
N PHE A 179 26.19 16.67 -0.54
CA PHE A 179 27.45 17.33 -0.88
C PHE A 179 27.72 18.57 -0.01
N GLY A 180 26.74 19.06 0.77
CA GLY A 180 27.04 20.12 1.72
C GLY A 180 25.84 20.66 2.48
N PHE A 181 26.13 21.54 3.42
CA PHE A 181 25.12 22.28 4.16
C PHE A 181 25.62 23.69 4.49
N SER A 182 24.68 24.62 4.61
CA SER A 182 24.98 26.00 4.91
C SER A 182 23.88 26.61 5.77
N PRO A 183 24.23 27.34 6.83
CA PRO A 183 25.58 27.59 7.34
C PRO A 183 26.16 26.37 8.09
N ASN A 184 27.49 26.33 8.23
CA ASN A 184 28.21 25.31 9.02
C ASN A 184 28.39 25.68 10.51
N ARG A 185 27.67 26.71 10.96
CA ARG A 185 27.68 27.20 12.34
C ARG A 185 26.28 27.49 12.83
N SER A 186 25.97 27.11 14.06
CA SER A 186 24.74 27.44 14.78
C SER A 186 25.06 28.00 16.17
N ILE A 187 24.05 28.52 16.85
CA ILE A 187 24.14 29.04 18.21
C ILE A 187 23.42 28.12 19.21
N ILE A 188 23.80 28.17 20.49
CA ILE A 188 23.17 27.37 21.57
C ILE A 188 21.65 27.56 21.60
N ALA A 189 21.15 28.79 21.39
CA ALA A 189 19.70 29.06 21.37
C ALA A 189 18.94 28.30 20.26
N GLY A 190 19.65 27.73 19.29
CA GLY A 190 19.08 27.05 18.13
C GLY A 190 18.43 28.04 17.18
N GLY A 191 17.43 27.58 16.46
CA GLY A 191 16.57 28.38 15.59
C GLY A 191 17.18 28.76 14.23
N LYS A 192 18.47 28.49 14.01
CA LYS A 192 19.12 28.78 12.74
C LYS A 192 18.60 27.84 11.65
N LYS A 193 18.31 28.42 10.47
CA LYS A 193 17.90 27.66 9.29
C LYS A 193 19.16 27.09 8.63
N ILE A 194 19.21 25.78 8.48
CA ILE A 194 20.28 25.06 7.80
C ILE A 194 19.72 24.53 6.47
N ARG A 195 20.40 24.87 5.38
CA ARG A 195 20.19 24.28 4.06
C ARG A 195 21.06 23.06 3.94
N ILE A 196 20.48 21.90 3.63
CA ILE A 196 21.18 20.68 3.26
C ILE A 196 21.06 20.56 1.74
N SER A 197 22.17 20.40 1.03
CA SER A 197 22.21 20.31 -0.43
C SER A 197 22.75 18.94 -0.84
N GLY A 198 22.12 18.36 -1.85
CA GLY A 198 22.32 16.97 -2.22
C GLY A 198 21.63 16.61 -3.54
N ASN A 199 21.63 15.34 -3.87
CA ASN A 199 20.79 14.74 -4.91
C ASN A 199 19.91 13.66 -4.29
N ASN A 200 18.79 13.37 -4.95
CA ASN A 200 17.87 12.30 -4.56
C ASN A 200 17.30 12.47 -3.15
N LEU A 201 17.22 13.70 -2.64
CA LEU A 201 16.88 13.95 -1.24
C LEU A 201 15.42 13.60 -0.89
N ILE A 202 14.53 13.36 -1.87
CA ILE A 202 13.12 13.05 -1.61
C ILE A 202 12.75 11.64 -2.07
N PHE A 203 12.09 10.92 -1.18
CA PHE A 203 11.24 9.77 -1.39
C PHE A 203 9.82 10.17 -0.94
N PRO A 204 8.91 10.41 -1.90
CA PRO A 204 7.50 10.64 -1.62
C PRO A 204 6.91 9.57 -0.71
N GLY A 205 6.21 10.00 0.36
CA GLY A 205 5.63 9.11 1.35
C GLY A 205 6.57 8.66 2.46
N SER A 206 7.86 9.02 2.39
CA SER A 206 8.81 8.75 3.47
C SER A 206 8.81 9.84 4.53
N ASP A 207 8.96 9.41 5.78
CA ASP A 207 9.21 10.30 6.92
C ASP A 207 10.71 10.53 7.09
N TYR A 208 11.07 11.78 7.36
CA TYR A 208 12.46 12.21 7.50
C TYR A 208 12.71 12.78 8.88
N GLU A 209 13.72 12.25 9.55
CA GLU A 209 14.29 12.85 10.75
C GLU A 209 15.75 13.18 10.51
N ILE A 210 16.14 14.39 10.87
CA ILE A 210 17.50 14.89 10.63
C ILE A 210 18.13 15.25 11.96
N TYR A 211 19.33 14.71 12.18
CA TYR A 211 20.13 14.97 13.36
C TYR A 211 21.55 15.33 12.96
N TYR A 212 22.13 16.31 13.62
CA TYR A 212 23.56 16.56 13.59
C TYR A 212 24.17 15.96 14.85
N CYS A 213 25.20 15.13 14.71
CA CYS A 213 25.75 14.33 15.80
C CYS A 213 27.27 14.48 15.91
N ASN A 214 27.83 14.26 17.09
CA ASN A 214 29.27 14.15 17.32
C ASN A 214 29.73 12.68 17.38
N ASP A 215 31.04 12.45 17.52
CA ASP A 215 31.63 11.09 17.58
C ASP A 215 31.12 10.27 18.76
N SER A 216 30.75 10.93 19.87
CA SER A 216 30.12 10.30 21.05
C SER A 216 28.63 10.00 20.86
N ASN A 217 28.10 10.17 19.64
CA ASN A 217 26.69 9.95 19.28
C ASN A 217 25.70 10.87 20.05
N SER A 218 26.18 12.01 20.56
CA SER A 218 25.32 13.09 21.06
C SER A 218 24.80 13.89 19.86
N CYS A 219 23.48 13.99 19.74
CA CYS A 219 22.81 14.52 18.55
C CYS A 219 21.88 15.70 18.88
N LEU A 220 21.83 16.69 18.00
CA LEU A 220 20.81 17.74 17.97
C LEU A 220 19.88 17.55 16.79
N GLN A 221 18.57 17.60 17.02
CA GLN A 221 17.59 17.45 15.96
C GLN A 221 17.46 18.73 15.12
N CYS A 222 17.47 18.59 13.80
CA CYS A 222 17.16 19.65 12.86
C CYS A 222 15.74 19.45 12.32
N ARG A 223 14.78 20.22 12.84
CA ARG A 223 13.38 20.09 12.45
C ARG A 223 13.18 20.50 11.00
N LEU A 224 12.77 19.55 10.15
CA LEU A 224 12.55 19.79 8.74
C LEU A 224 11.42 20.79 8.50
N SER A 225 11.69 21.74 7.60
CA SER A 225 10.67 22.64 7.10
C SER A 225 10.03 22.01 5.86
N LYS A 226 8.91 21.28 6.03
CA LYS A 226 8.21 20.55 4.95
C LYS A 226 7.96 21.39 3.68
N LYS A 227 7.77 22.71 3.81
CA LYS A 227 7.64 23.67 2.69
C LYS A 227 8.87 23.76 1.76
N TYR A 228 10.06 23.43 2.26
CA TYR A 228 11.34 23.63 1.58
C TYR A 228 12.13 22.32 1.49
N VAL A 229 11.43 21.25 1.15
CA VAL A 229 12.01 19.95 0.84
C VAL A 229 11.90 19.76 -0.67
N LYS A 230 13.05 19.70 -1.36
CA LYS A 230 13.21 19.47 -2.80
C LYS A 230 14.23 18.37 -3.04
N ASN A 231 14.21 17.77 -4.24
CA ASN A 231 15.14 16.69 -4.59
C ASN A 231 16.62 17.08 -4.44
N GLN A 232 16.93 18.38 -4.61
CA GLN A 232 18.29 18.91 -4.53
C GLN A 232 18.64 19.62 -3.21
N TYR A 233 17.63 19.91 -2.38
CA TYR A 233 17.89 20.54 -1.10
C TYR A 233 16.76 20.36 -0.10
N MET A 234 17.11 20.33 1.18
CA MET A 234 16.17 20.46 2.29
C MET A 234 16.52 21.67 3.14
N MET A 235 15.52 22.30 3.75
CA MET A 235 15.74 23.26 4.83
C MET A 235 15.26 22.66 6.15
N CYS A 236 16.09 22.78 7.17
CA CYS A 236 15.71 22.42 8.53
C CYS A 236 16.09 23.55 9.51
N ARG A 237 15.50 23.55 10.70
CA ARG A 237 15.76 24.52 11.76
C ARG A 237 16.41 23.80 12.93
N MET A 238 17.57 24.26 13.36
CA MET A 238 18.26 23.64 14.49
C MET A 238 17.49 23.83 15.79
N GLU A 239 17.44 22.78 16.60
CA GLU A 239 16.99 22.87 18.00
C GLU A 239 18.03 23.54 18.91
N ARG A 240 17.56 23.91 20.10
CA ARG A 240 18.38 24.47 21.17
C ARG A 240 19.35 23.38 21.67
N SER A 241 20.59 23.77 21.91
CA SER A 241 21.57 22.95 22.62
C SER A 241 21.60 23.32 24.10
N SER A 242 21.96 22.37 24.97
CA SER A 242 22.27 22.64 26.37
C SER A 242 23.71 23.14 26.58
N SER A 243 24.57 22.94 25.59
CA SER A 243 26.01 23.23 25.67
C SER A 243 26.62 23.57 24.30
N ILE A 244 27.85 24.06 24.31
CA ILE A 244 28.68 24.21 23.10
C ILE A 244 29.05 22.81 22.59
N LEU A 245 28.80 22.55 21.31
CA LEU A 245 29.03 21.23 20.71
C LEU A 245 29.67 21.37 19.33
N THR A 246 30.57 20.44 19.00
CA THR A 246 31.06 20.25 17.64
C THR A 246 30.47 18.96 17.08
N LEU A 247 29.58 19.10 16.10
CA LEU A 247 28.90 18.01 15.43
C LEU A 247 29.69 17.67 14.16
N LYS A 248 29.90 16.38 13.92
CA LYS A 248 30.85 15.85 12.92
C LYS A 248 30.20 15.01 11.84
N TYR A 249 28.94 14.62 12.00
CA TYR A 249 28.19 13.98 10.93
C TYR A 249 26.70 14.30 11.00
N LEU A 250 26.08 14.22 9.84
CA LEU A 250 24.64 14.26 9.66
C LEU A 250 24.12 12.82 9.70
N LYS A 251 23.13 12.59 10.55
CA LYS A 251 22.34 11.36 10.59
C LYS A 251 20.95 11.69 10.07
N ILE A 252 20.59 11.09 8.94
CA ILE A 252 19.22 11.15 8.41
C ILE A 252 18.58 9.79 8.62
N ILE A 253 17.43 9.78 9.27
CA ILE A 253 16.56 8.60 9.34
C ILE A 253 15.46 8.81 8.32
N ILE A 254 15.28 7.80 7.47
CA ILE A 254 14.30 7.80 6.39
C ILE A 254 13.47 6.55 6.58
N ASP A 255 12.22 6.74 7.02
CA ASP A 255 11.34 5.69 7.51
C ASP A 255 11.98 4.89 8.66
N LYS A 256 12.66 3.78 8.36
CA LYS A 256 13.39 2.94 9.34
C LYS A 256 14.88 2.79 9.03
N ASN A 257 15.36 3.39 7.94
CA ASN A 257 16.73 3.27 7.49
C ASN A 257 17.53 4.49 7.94
N THR A 258 18.70 4.24 8.56
CA THR A 258 19.61 5.30 8.97
C THR A 258 20.70 5.47 7.92
N VAL A 259 20.89 6.70 7.43
CA VAL A 259 22.00 7.08 6.55
C VAL A 259 22.88 8.09 7.28
N ARG A 260 24.20 7.88 7.21
CA ARG A 260 25.21 8.75 7.84
C ARG A 260 26.06 9.43 6.79
N PHE A 261 26.23 10.74 6.93
CA PHE A 261 27.07 11.56 6.06
C PHE A 261 28.05 12.34 6.92
N LEU A 262 29.35 12.15 6.70
CA LEU A 262 30.41 12.84 7.44
C LEU A 262 30.45 14.32 7.08
N LEU A 263 30.21 15.20 8.06
CA LEU A 263 29.87 16.61 7.85
C LEU A 263 30.08 17.45 9.14
N PHE A 264 30.81 18.57 9.07
CA PHE A 264 31.21 19.36 10.27
C PHE A 264 30.35 20.60 10.56
N LEU A 265 29.57 20.59 11.64
CA LEU A 265 28.77 21.73 12.12
C LEU A 265 29.20 22.14 13.53
N LYS A 266 29.58 23.41 13.72
CA LYS A 266 29.96 23.93 15.05
C LYS A 266 28.81 24.69 15.70
N VAL A 267 28.49 24.37 16.95
CA VAL A 267 27.50 25.07 17.77
C VAL A 267 28.24 25.90 18.81
N GLU A 268 28.09 27.21 18.75
CA GLU A 268 28.83 28.19 19.55
C GLU A 268 27.88 29.03 20.42
N ASP A 269 28.42 29.77 21.37
CA ASP A 269 27.66 30.80 22.07
C ASP A 269 27.43 32.03 21.14
N GLN A 270 26.52 32.95 21.50
CA GLN A 270 26.19 34.12 20.68
C GLN A 270 27.31 35.18 20.57
N ARG A 271 28.50 34.95 21.13
CA ARG A 271 29.60 35.92 21.17
C ARG A 271 30.56 35.75 20.00
#